data_AF-A0A562MYJ6-F1
#
_entry.id   AF-A0A562MYJ6-F1
#
_cell.length_a   1.000
_cell.length_b   1.000
_cell.length_c   1.000
_cell.angle_alpha   90.00
_cell.angle_beta   90.00
_cell.angle_gamma   90.00
#
_symmetry.space_group_name_H-M   'P 1'
#
loop_
_entity.id
_entity.type
_entity.pdbx_description
1 polymer ?
#
loop_
_entity_poly.entity_id
_entity_poly.type
_entity_poly.pdbx_seq_one_letter_code
_entity_poly.pdbx_strand_id
1 'polypeptide(L)'
;MHLWICTGHSEEVGDKDLKRYFCGMTPEELQQYFQSKDLPESLEIQQDMQVFDVQRFLSTSFIHVGLWKKDLSKCPSWIRLLKFKDALENKEEA
;
A
#
# COMPACT_ATOMS: atom_id res chain seq x y z
N MET A 1 -5.21 16.50 -28.94
CA MET A 1 -4.07 16.06 -28.12
C MET A 1 -4.09 16.88 -26.83
N HIS A 2 -4.73 16.36 -25.79
CA HIS A 2 -4.70 16.99 -24.47
C HIS A 2 -3.61 16.30 -23.67
N LEU A 3 -2.43 16.93 -23.65
CA LEU A 3 -1.36 16.60 -22.72
C LEU A 3 -1.85 17.05 -21.33
N TRP A 4 -2.19 16.10 -20.46
CA TRP A 4 -2.32 16.38 -19.04
C TRP A 4 -1.03 15.93 -18.38
N ILE A 5 -0.10 16.89 -18.24
CA ILE A 5 1.03 16.78 -17.34
C ILE A 5 0.46 17.06 -15.94
N CYS A 6 0.27 16.02 -15.13
CA CYS A 6 0.01 16.19 -13.72
C CYS A 6 1.37 16.33 -13.01
N THR A 7 1.85 17.56 -12.93
CA THR A 7 2.86 17.94 -11.94
C THR A 7 2.16 18.09 -10.60
N GLY A 8 2.50 17.26 -9.62
CA GLY A 8 1.96 17.33 -8.26
C GLY A 8 3.05 16.98 -7.26
N HIS A 9 3.63 18.04 -6.68
CA HIS A 9 4.70 18.02 -5.68
C HIS A 9 4.20 17.53 -4.31
N SER A 10 5.16 17.04 -3.53
CA SER A 10 5.09 16.44 -2.18
C SER A 10 4.33 17.20 -1.10
N GLU A 11 4.08 16.45 -0.01
CA GLU A 11 3.57 16.85 1.32
C GLU A 11 2.06 17.14 1.31
N GLU A 12 1.18 16.36 1.94
CA GLU A 12 1.14 15.90 3.33
C GLU A 12 0.37 14.55 3.38
N VAL A 13 0.97 13.44 3.84
CA VAL A 13 0.31 12.11 3.88
C VAL A 13 -0.70 12.06 5.04
N GLY A 14 -1.80 12.78 4.87
CA GLY A 14 -2.92 12.81 5.80
C GLY A 14 -3.99 11.82 5.35
N ASP A 15 -4.45 10.98 6.27
CA ASP A 15 -5.68 10.14 6.38
C ASP A 15 -6.76 10.21 5.26
N LYS A 16 -6.91 11.35 4.59
CA LYS A 16 -7.80 11.63 3.45
C LYS A 16 -7.49 10.79 2.20
N ASP A 17 -6.22 10.49 1.90
CA ASP A 17 -5.88 9.76 0.67
C ASP A 17 -6.26 8.27 0.74
N LEU A 18 -6.19 7.70 1.95
CA LEU A 18 -6.58 6.32 2.22
C LEU A 18 -8.05 6.05 1.79
N LYS A 19 -8.97 7.01 2.00
CA LYS A 19 -10.38 6.92 1.55
C LYS A 19 -10.53 6.79 0.04
N ARG A 20 -9.61 7.34 -0.75
CA ARG A 20 -9.66 7.26 -2.21
C ARG A 20 -9.21 5.89 -2.73
N TYR A 21 -8.21 5.30 -2.08
CA TYR A 21 -7.72 3.95 -2.40
C TYR A 21 -8.66 2.82 -1.97
N PHE A 22 -9.47 3.01 -0.91
CA PHE A 22 -10.40 1.99 -0.42
C PHE A 22 -11.49 1.56 -1.41
N CYS A 23 -11.76 2.34 -2.46
CA CYS A 23 -12.91 2.10 -3.34
C CYS A 23 -12.60 1.29 -4.61
N GLY A 24 -11.32 1.14 -5.00
CA GLY A 24 -10.97 0.65 -6.35
C GLY A 24 -10.23 -0.68 -6.42
N MET A 25 -9.45 -1.05 -5.41
CA MET A 25 -8.48 -2.13 -5.52
C MET A 25 -8.91 -3.37 -4.72
N THR A 26 -8.85 -4.55 -5.34
CA THR A 26 -9.10 -5.83 -4.67
C THR A 26 -7.82 -6.40 -4.04
N PRO A 27 -7.92 -7.34 -3.07
CA PRO A 27 -6.77 -8.04 -2.53
C PRO A 27 -5.93 -8.75 -3.58
N GLU A 28 -6.57 -9.35 -4.58
CA GLU A 28 -5.91 -10.07 -5.67
C GLU A 28 -5.09 -9.11 -6.54
N GLU A 29 -5.65 -7.96 -6.92
CA GLU A 29 -4.94 -6.94 -7.70
C GLU A 29 -3.74 -6.40 -6.94
N LEU A 30 -3.88 -6.16 -5.64
CA LEU A 30 -2.80 -5.70 -4.78
C LEU A 30 -1.69 -6.75 -4.65
N GLN A 31 -2.06 -8.02 -4.56
CA GLN A 31 -1.09 -9.12 -4.53
C GLN A 31 -0.31 -9.21 -5.85
N GLN A 32 -0.99 -9.12 -6.99
CA GLN A 32 -0.32 -9.10 -8.30
C GLN A 32 0.61 -7.89 -8.45
N TYR A 33 0.20 -6.72 -7.96
CA TYR A 33 1.05 -5.52 -7.94
C TYR A 33 2.37 -5.81 -7.21
N PHE A 34 2.30 -6.34 -5.99
CA PHE A 34 3.50 -6.68 -5.21
C PHE A 34 4.36 -7.78 -5.84
N GLN A 35 3.76 -8.73 -6.56
CA GLN A 35 4.50 -9.76 -7.30
C GLN A 35 5.18 -9.21 -8.55
N SER A 36 4.65 -8.14 -9.15
CA SER A 36 5.22 -7.51 -10.34
C SER A 36 6.35 -6.53 -10.04
N LYS A 37 6.53 -6.17 -8.77
CA LYS A 37 7.51 -5.19 -8.30
C LYS A 37 8.70 -5.88 -7.64
N ASP A 38 9.87 -5.26 -7.76
CA ASP A 38 11.03 -5.65 -6.95
C ASP A 38 10.90 -5.01 -5.57
N LEU A 39 10.65 -5.84 -4.56
CA LEU A 39 10.35 -5.38 -3.21
C LEU A 39 11.62 -5.34 -2.37
N PRO A 40 11.89 -4.25 -1.64
CA PRO A 40 13.07 -4.17 -0.79
C PRO A 40 12.96 -5.17 0.38
N GLU A 41 14.10 -5.53 0.96
CA GLU A 41 14.14 -6.35 2.17
C GLU A 41 13.42 -5.65 3.34
N SER A 42 13.63 -4.34 3.45
CA SER A 42 12.96 -3.48 4.42
C SER A 42 12.41 -2.18 3.83
N LEU A 43 11.26 -1.74 4.32
CA LEU A 43 10.60 -0.49 3.94
C LEU A 43 10.16 0.28 5.18
N GLU A 44 10.56 1.55 5.25
CA GLU A 44 9.99 2.50 6.22
C GLU A 44 8.69 3.05 5.64
N ILE A 45 7.58 2.84 6.34
CA ILE A 45 6.26 3.35 5.96
C ILE A 45 6.07 4.76 6.54
N GLN A 46 6.50 4.98 7.77
CA GLN A 46 6.49 6.26 8.51
C GLN A 46 7.68 6.28 9.49
N GLN A 47 8.06 7.43 10.03
CA GLN A 47 9.20 7.58 10.96
C GLN A 47 9.22 6.56 12.12
N ASP A 48 8.04 6.19 12.65
CA ASP A 48 7.92 5.20 13.75
C ASP A 48 7.53 3.79 13.28
N MET A 49 7.43 3.56 11.96
CA MET A 49 6.90 2.31 11.40
C MET A 49 7.77 1.79 10.25
N GLN A 50 8.61 0.81 10.58
CA GLN A 50 9.46 0.09 9.63
C GLN A 50 9.06 -1.38 9.49
N VAL A 51 9.02 -1.86 8.26
CA VAL A 51 8.84 -3.27 7.90
C VAL A 51 10.21 -3.82 7.53
N PHE A 52 10.73 -4.79 8.29
CA PHE A 52 12.06 -5.38 8.06
C PHE A 52 12.05 -6.67 7.22
N ASP A 53 10.90 -7.33 7.14
CA ASP A 53 10.73 -8.58 6.39
C ASP A 53 9.47 -8.43 5.55
N VAL A 54 9.64 -7.80 4.38
CA VAL A 54 8.53 -7.46 3.49
C VAL A 54 7.78 -8.72 3.04
N GLN A 55 8.49 -9.78 2.66
CA GLN A 55 7.87 -11.01 2.18
C GLN A 55 6.99 -11.66 3.25
N ARG A 56 7.49 -11.75 4.49
CA ARG A 56 6.71 -12.30 5.61
C ARG A 56 5.56 -11.38 5.99
N PHE A 57 5.77 -10.06 5.96
CA PHE A 57 4.74 -9.06 6.21
C PHE A 57 3.58 -9.19 5.21
N LEU A 58 3.88 -9.25 3.91
CA LEU A 58 2.87 -9.41 2.86
C LEU A 58 2.12 -10.73 3.04
N SER A 59 2.83 -11.85 3.19
CA SER A 59 2.23 -13.17 3.36
C SER A 59 1.28 -13.21 4.55
N THR A 60 1.71 -12.71 5.71
CA THR A 60 0.90 -12.68 6.94
C THR A 60 -0.32 -11.76 6.77
N SER A 61 -0.12 -10.61 6.14
CA SER A 61 -1.20 -9.64 5.93
C SER A 61 -2.27 -10.17 5.00
N PHE A 62 -1.90 -10.83 3.89
CA PHE A 62 -2.84 -11.46 2.97
C PHE A 62 -3.58 -12.64 3.61
N ILE A 63 -2.93 -13.46 4.44
CA ILE A 63 -3.62 -14.50 5.23
C ILE A 63 -4.70 -13.87 6.12
N HIS A 64 -4.36 -12.81 6.84
CA HIS A 64 -5.33 -12.13 7.70
C HIS A 64 -6.48 -11.48 6.91
N VAL A 65 -6.19 -10.93 5.72
CA VAL A 65 -7.21 -10.41 4.80
C VAL A 65 -8.13 -11.54 4.33
N GLY A 66 -7.60 -12.68 3.90
CA GLY A 66 -8.40 -13.84 3.48
C GLY A 66 -9.23 -14.47 4.59
N LEU A 67 -8.76 -14.40 5.84
CA LEU A 67 -9.52 -14.83 7.02
C LEU A 67 -10.55 -13.80 7.50
N TRP A 68 -10.50 -12.56 7.01
CA TRP A 68 -11.36 -11.48 7.44
C TRP A 68 -12.76 -11.60 6.83
N LYS A 69 -13.75 -11.91 7.66
CA LYS A 69 -15.15 -12.12 7.24
C LYS A 69 -16.02 -10.86 7.26
N LYS A 70 -15.44 -9.70 7.59
CA LYS A 70 -16.14 -8.41 7.71
C LYS A 70 -15.73 -7.49 6.55
N ASP A 71 -16.19 -6.24 6.59
CA ASP A 71 -15.74 -5.20 5.66
C ASP A 71 -14.21 -5.14 5.56
N LEU A 72 -13.70 -5.31 4.34
CA LEU A 72 -12.29 -5.20 4.03
C LEU A 72 -11.73 -3.82 4.42
N SER A 73 -12.54 -2.77 4.29
CA SER A 73 -12.18 -1.40 4.68
C SER A 73 -11.87 -1.23 6.17
N LYS A 74 -12.34 -2.16 7.01
CA LYS A 74 -12.08 -2.18 8.46
C LYS A 74 -11.01 -3.19 8.85
N CYS A 75 -10.43 -3.92 7.89
CA CYS A 75 -9.38 -4.89 8.16
C CYS A 75 -8.05 -4.16 8.40
N PRO A 76 -7.44 -4.29 9.60
CA PRO A 76 -6.18 -3.61 9.90
C PRO A 76 -5.04 -4.08 9.00
N SER A 77 -5.04 -5.36 8.61
CA SER A 77 -4.05 -5.89 7.66
C SER A 77 -4.21 -5.29 6.27
N TRP A 78 -5.44 -5.10 5.80
CA TRP A 78 -5.73 -4.43 4.53
C TRP A 78 -5.22 -2.99 4.53
N ILE A 79 -5.52 -2.24 5.59
CA ILE A 79 -5.06 -0.86 5.77
C ILE A 79 -3.53 -0.78 5.71
N ARG A 80 -2.83 -1.70 6.36
CA ARG A 80 -1.36 -1.73 6.36
C ARG A 80 -0.79 -2.05 4.98
N LEU A 81 -1.41 -2.96 4.23
CA LEU A 81 -0.99 -3.27 2.86
C LEU A 81 -1.12 -2.05 1.93
N LEU A 82 -2.21 -1.29 2.06
CA LEU A 82 -2.39 -0.04 1.29
C LEU A 82 -1.33 1.00 1.66
N LYS A 83 -1.07 1.21 2.95
CA LYS A 83 -0.01 2.12 3.40
C LYS A 83 1.38 1.69 2.93
N PHE A 84 1.63 0.37 2.91
CA PHE A 84 2.88 -0.18 2.41
C PHE A 84 3.05 0.10 0.92
N LYS A 85 2.00 -0.10 0.11
CA LYS A 85 2.00 0.24 -1.32
C LYS A 85 2.31 1.73 -1.53
N ASP A 86 1.63 2.60 -0.80
CA ASP A 86 1.83 4.04 -0.88
C ASP A 86 3.28 4.43 -0.54
N ALA A 87 3.83 3.88 0.56
CA ALA A 87 5.24 4.11 0.92
C ALA A 87 6.22 3.56 -0.12
N LEU A 88 5.87 2.47 -0.81
CA LEU A 88 6.70 1.89 -1.87
C LEU A 88 6.72 2.80 -3.10
N GLU A 89 5.56 3.29 -3.54
CA GLU A 89 5.43 4.21 -4.68
C GLU A 89 6.17 5.52 -4.42
N ASN A 90 6.02 6.10 -3.21
CA ASN A 90 6.73 7.32 -2.83
C ASN A 90 8.26 7.14 -2.75
N LYS A 91 8.77 5.92 -2.51
CA LYS A 91 10.21 5.63 -2.54
C LYS A 91 10.76 5.44 -3.95
N GLU A 92 9.96 5.01 -4.93
CA GLU A 92 10.41 4.88 -6.32
C GLU A 92 10.57 6.24 -7.01
N GLU A 93 9.95 7.31 -6.49
CA GLU A 93 10.07 8.68 -7.01
C GLU A 93 11.22 9.50 -6.40
N ALA A 94 12.03 8.91 -5.51
CA ALA A 94 13.12 9.58 -4.78
C ALA A 94 14.53 9.25 -5.33
#